data_AF-A0A928JC48-F1
#
_entry.id   AF-A0A928JC48-F1
#
_cell.length_a   1.000
_cell.length_b   1.000
_cell.length_c   1.000
_cell.angle_alpha   90.00
_cell.angle_beta   90.00
_cell.angle_gamma   90.00
#
_symmetry.space_group_name_H-M   'P 1'
#
loop_
_entity.id
_entity.type
_entity.pdbx_description
1 polymer ?
#
loop_
_entity_poly.entity_id
_entity_poly.type
_entity_poly.pdbx_seq_one_letter_code
_entity_poly.pdbx_strand_id
1 'polypeptide(L)'
;MAAYKFYGWESADIRDERGLTPREYYDLLSEIWCAETCAPRMRSDWSPEDKTLGQCSITAFLLQDLYGGKVFGVPLGDGNYHCFNVVGDCVFDLTSEQFGDKKLNYTDCPEQFRETHFAKEEKRQRYELLKARLFARLPGIAETELQRGECG
;
A
#
# COMPACT_ATOMS: atom_id res chain seq x y z
N MET A 1 -22.36 7.99 -3.78
CA MET A 1 -21.09 7.28 -3.96
C MET A 1 -20.11 7.89 -2.98
N ALA A 2 -19.45 7.07 -2.14
CA ALA A 2 -18.43 7.57 -1.24
C ALA A 2 -17.23 8.05 -2.08
N ALA A 3 -16.85 9.31 -1.93
CA ALA A 3 -15.60 9.79 -2.49
C ALA A 3 -14.45 9.22 -1.64
N TYR A 4 -13.55 8.48 -2.27
CA TYR A 4 -12.33 8.02 -1.61
C TYR A 4 -11.37 9.20 -1.45
N LYS A 5 -10.51 9.16 -0.44
CA LYS A 5 -9.62 10.27 -0.07
C LYS A 5 -8.15 10.03 -0.46
N PHE A 6 -7.93 9.09 -1.37
CA PHE A 6 -6.60 8.67 -1.80
C PHE A 6 -6.34 9.07 -3.26
N TYR A 7 -5.12 9.45 -3.63
CA TYR A 7 -4.83 9.92 -4.99
C TYR A 7 -5.02 8.80 -6.02
N GLY A 8 -5.63 9.13 -7.16
CA GLY A 8 -5.90 8.17 -8.24
C GLY A 8 -7.19 7.35 -8.05
N TRP A 9 -7.99 7.60 -7.01
CA TRP A 9 -9.20 6.82 -6.74
C TRP A 9 -10.27 6.86 -7.84
N GLU A 10 -10.30 7.92 -8.66
CA GLU A 10 -11.25 8.08 -9.77
C GLU A 10 -10.82 7.31 -11.02
N SER A 11 -9.51 7.21 -11.26
CA SER A 11 -8.93 6.71 -12.51
C SER A 11 -8.28 5.32 -12.38
N ALA A 12 -7.88 4.90 -11.19
CA ALA A 12 -7.23 3.63 -10.96
C ALA A 12 -8.26 2.48 -10.92
N ASP A 13 -8.55 1.92 -12.09
CA ASP A 13 -9.46 0.77 -12.28
C ASP A 13 -8.71 -0.52 -12.66
N ILE A 14 -7.51 -0.70 -12.11
CA ILE A 14 -6.76 -1.95 -12.25
C ILE A 14 -7.30 -3.02 -11.32
N ARG A 15 -7.12 -4.28 -11.71
CA ARG A 15 -7.51 -5.45 -10.91
C ARG A 15 -6.33 -6.39 -10.75
N ASP A 16 -6.17 -6.94 -9.54
CA ASP A 16 -5.18 -7.97 -9.26
C ASP A 16 -5.68 -9.33 -9.75
N GLU A 17 -4.93 -10.40 -9.47
CA GLU A 17 -5.32 -11.78 -9.78
C GLU A 17 -6.65 -12.21 -9.13
N ARG A 18 -7.04 -11.59 -8.01
CA ARG A 18 -8.31 -11.84 -7.31
C ARG A 18 -9.46 -10.97 -7.83
N GLY A 19 -9.19 -10.06 -8.76
CA GLY A 19 -10.17 -9.14 -9.30
C GLY A 19 -10.41 -7.90 -8.44
N LEU A 20 -9.61 -7.64 -7.40
CA LEU A 20 -9.78 -6.52 -6.48
C LEU A 20 -9.15 -5.24 -7.03
N THR A 21 -9.82 -4.12 -6.81
CA THR A 21 -9.40 -2.76 -7.20
C THR A 21 -8.68 -2.02 -6.07
N PRO A 22 -7.92 -0.95 -6.36
CA PRO A 22 -7.27 -0.13 -5.32
C PRO A 22 -8.27 0.42 -4.29
N ARG A 23 -9.52 0.67 -4.70
CA ARG A 23 -10.62 1.06 -3.82
C ARG A 23 -10.99 -0.03 -2.82
N GLU A 24 -11.10 -1.28 -3.28
CA GLU A 24 -11.37 -2.43 -2.41
C GLU A 24 -10.20 -2.70 -1.45
N TYR A 25 -8.96 -2.54 -1.91
CA TYR A 25 -7.81 -2.60 -1.01
C TYR A 25 -7.79 -1.46 -0.01
N TYR A 26 -8.18 -0.25 -0.40
CA TYR A 26 -8.30 0.86 0.53
C TYR A 26 -9.29 0.55 1.66
N ASP A 27 -10.45 -0.04 1.33
CA ASP A 27 -11.46 -0.43 2.31
C ASP A 27 -10.93 -1.54 3.24
N LEU A 28 -10.27 -2.56 2.69
CA LEU A 28 -9.65 -3.61 3.50
C LEU A 28 -8.53 -3.07 4.39
N LEU A 29 -7.65 -2.21 3.86
CA LEU A 29 -6.51 -1.66 4.57
C LEU A 29 -6.93 -0.67 5.66
N SER A 30 -8.02 0.06 5.43
CA SER A 30 -8.64 0.97 6.39
C SER A 30 -8.98 0.32 7.71
N GLU A 31 -9.33 -0.97 7.69
CA GLU A 31 -9.69 -1.76 8.87
C GLU A 31 -8.48 -2.38 9.60
N ILE A 32 -7.27 -2.30 9.02
CA ILE A 32 -6.07 -2.98 9.54
C ILE A 32 -4.90 -2.05 9.83
N TRP A 33 -4.88 -0.87 9.21
CA TRP A 33 -3.94 0.18 9.54
C TRP A 33 -4.15 0.59 11.00
N CYS A 34 -3.11 0.40 11.79
CA CYS A 34 -3.08 0.77 13.19
C CYS A 34 -1.71 1.29 13.61
N ALA A 35 -1.62 1.77 14.85
CA ALA A 35 -0.38 2.21 15.48
C ALA A 35 0.80 1.22 15.34
N GLU A 36 0.56 -0.09 15.41
CA GLU A 36 1.63 -1.11 15.28
C GLU A 36 2.24 -1.15 13.88
N THR A 37 1.39 -0.98 12.86
CA THR A 37 1.82 -0.88 11.44
C THR A 37 2.33 0.51 11.08
N CYS A 38 2.11 1.54 11.91
CA CYS A 38 2.66 2.88 11.74
C CYS A 38 4.16 2.93 12.05
N ALA A 39 4.88 3.82 11.35
CA ALA A 39 6.29 4.09 11.61
C ALA A 39 6.52 4.53 13.06
N PRO A 40 7.48 3.95 13.80
CA PRO A 40 7.71 4.27 15.20
C PRO A 40 7.89 5.77 15.45
N ARG A 41 8.57 6.47 14.53
CA ARG A 41 8.79 7.91 14.59
C ARG A 41 7.52 8.77 14.45
N MET A 42 6.42 8.20 13.94
CA MET A 42 5.13 8.87 13.72
C MET A 42 4.00 8.21 14.53
N ARG A 43 4.31 7.17 15.31
CA ARG A 43 3.31 6.39 16.05
C ARG A 43 2.61 7.21 17.13
N SER A 44 3.32 8.18 17.72
CA SER A 44 2.74 9.11 18.71
C SER A 44 1.71 10.06 18.11
N ASP A 45 1.82 10.36 16.82
CA ASP A 45 0.92 11.25 16.09
C ASP A 45 -0.18 10.48 15.33
N TRP A 46 -0.10 9.14 15.30
CA TRP A 46 -1.07 8.29 14.64
C TRP A 46 -2.41 8.32 15.37
N SER A 47 -3.50 8.45 14.63
CA SER A 47 -4.86 8.40 15.16
C SER A 47 -5.79 7.62 14.22
N PRO A 48 -6.94 7.14 14.68
CA PRO A 48 -7.95 6.53 13.80
C PRO A 48 -8.46 7.48 12.71
N GLU A 49 -8.41 8.79 12.96
CA GLU A 49 -8.79 9.84 12.01
C GLU A 49 -7.71 10.06 10.93
N ASP A 50 -6.44 9.76 11.23
CA ASP A 50 -5.32 9.76 10.29
C ASP A 50 -4.63 8.38 10.24
N LYS A 51 -5.42 7.38 9.85
CA LYS A 51 -4.99 5.97 9.83
C LYS A 51 -3.84 5.70 8.85
N THR A 52 -3.71 6.53 7.81
CA THR A 52 -2.70 6.37 6.74
C THR A 52 -1.32 6.90 7.13
N LEU A 53 -1.24 7.66 8.24
CA LEU A 53 0.01 8.23 8.73
C LEU A 53 1.10 7.17 8.93
N GLY A 54 2.24 7.40 8.30
CA GLY A 54 3.41 6.53 8.43
C GLY A 54 3.26 5.16 7.77
N GLN A 55 2.20 4.90 6.98
CA GLN A 55 1.94 3.63 6.31
C GLN A 55 2.52 3.55 4.89
N CYS A 56 2.94 4.68 4.31
CA CYS A 56 3.19 4.85 2.87
C CYS A 56 4.09 3.78 2.24
N SER A 57 5.31 3.59 2.74
CA SER A 57 6.27 2.67 2.13
C SER A 57 5.79 1.22 2.19
N ILE A 58 5.27 0.78 3.34
CA ILE A 58 4.86 -0.63 3.50
C ILE A 58 3.60 -0.94 2.70
N THR A 59 2.67 0.02 2.58
CA THR A 59 1.48 -0.12 1.73
C THR A 59 1.87 -0.12 0.25
N ALA A 60 2.76 0.78 -0.19
CA ALA A 60 3.14 0.85 -1.59
C ALA A 60 3.83 -0.45 -2.06
N PHE A 61 4.72 -1.02 -1.24
CA PHE A 61 5.34 -2.31 -1.56
C PHE A 61 4.36 -3.48 -1.50
N LEU A 62 3.39 -3.46 -0.58
CA LEU A 62 2.35 -4.48 -0.54
C LEU A 62 1.47 -4.46 -1.81
N LEU A 63 1.10 -3.27 -2.27
CA LEU A 63 0.34 -3.08 -3.52
C LEU A 63 1.19 -3.45 -4.74
N GLN A 64 2.50 -3.23 -4.69
CA GLN A 64 3.42 -3.72 -5.73
C GLN A 64 3.43 -5.25 -5.79
N ASP A 65 3.37 -5.95 -4.66
CA ASP A 65 3.33 -7.41 -4.67
C ASP A 65 2.00 -7.96 -5.24
N LEU A 66 0.91 -7.20 -5.13
CA LEU A 66 -0.44 -7.60 -5.58
C LEU A 66 -0.69 -7.25 -7.05
N TYR A 67 -0.29 -6.06 -7.48
CA TYR A 67 -0.53 -5.56 -8.84
C TYR A 67 0.69 -5.61 -9.75
N GLY A 68 1.87 -5.89 -9.21
CA GLY A 68 3.14 -5.65 -9.90
C GLY A 68 3.46 -4.16 -10.02
N GLY A 69 4.10 -3.78 -11.13
CA GLY A 69 4.46 -2.39 -11.40
C GLY A 69 5.62 -1.88 -10.53
N LYS A 70 5.65 -0.55 -10.35
CA LYS A 70 6.76 0.17 -9.73
C LYS A 70 6.28 1.02 -8.56
N VAL A 71 7.20 1.32 -7.66
CA VAL A 71 6.99 2.26 -6.55
C VAL A 71 7.85 3.49 -6.78
N PHE A 72 7.26 4.67 -6.65
CA PHE A 72 7.93 5.96 -6.79
C PHE A 72 7.81 6.75 -5.50
N GLY A 73 8.69 7.73 -5.30
CA GLY A 73 8.77 8.50 -4.06
C GLY A 73 8.66 9.99 -4.29
N VAL A 74 7.63 10.63 -3.74
CA VAL A 74 7.56 12.10 -3.66
C VAL A 74 8.57 12.57 -2.60
N PRO A 75 9.56 13.41 -2.95
CA PRO A 75 10.51 13.93 -1.97
C PRO A 75 9.80 14.87 -0.99
N LEU A 76 9.99 14.61 0.30
CA LEU A 76 9.50 15.43 1.40
C LEU A 76 10.62 16.34 1.91
N GLY A 77 10.25 17.48 2.50
CA GLY A 77 11.21 18.50 2.96
C GLY A 77 12.16 18.05 4.07
N ASP A 78 11.87 16.93 4.73
CA ASP A 78 12.69 16.28 5.76
C ASP A 78 13.68 15.26 5.19
N GLY A 79 13.83 15.19 3.86
CA GLY A 79 14.73 14.26 3.18
C GLY A 79 14.20 12.82 3.09
N ASN A 80 12.98 12.57 3.54
CA ASN A 80 12.27 11.32 3.36
C ASN A 80 11.45 11.31 2.06
N TYR A 81 11.01 10.13 1.65
CA TYR A 81 10.14 9.95 0.48
C TYR A 81 8.76 9.44 0.91
N HIS A 82 7.73 10.00 0.30
CA HIS A 82 6.37 9.46 0.35
C HIS A 82 6.13 8.54 -0.84
N CYS A 83 5.88 7.26 -0.57
CA CYS A 83 5.83 6.23 -1.62
C CYS A 83 4.43 6.09 -2.23
N PHE A 84 4.36 5.90 -3.55
CA PHE A 84 3.12 5.64 -4.30
C PHE A 84 3.34 4.62 -5.42
N ASN A 85 2.26 4.10 -5.99
CA ASN A 85 2.29 3.03 -6.98
C ASN A 85 2.05 3.54 -8.40
N VAL A 86 2.79 2.95 -9.35
CA VAL A 86 2.59 3.11 -10.80
C VAL A 86 2.53 1.73 -11.44
N VAL A 87 1.37 1.36 -11.98
CA VAL A 87 1.11 0.06 -12.61
C VAL A 87 0.59 0.33 -14.03
N GLY A 88 1.45 0.12 -15.03
CA GLY A 88 1.16 0.59 -16.40
C GLY A 88 0.93 2.10 -16.41
N ASP A 89 -0.20 2.54 -16.97
CA ASP A 89 -0.62 3.94 -16.99
C ASP A 89 -1.40 4.38 -15.73
N CYS A 90 -1.62 3.47 -14.77
CA CYS A 90 -2.38 3.74 -13.56
C CYS A 90 -1.47 4.18 -12.43
N VAL A 91 -1.71 5.38 -11.91
CA VAL A 91 -1.00 5.96 -10.77
C VAL A 91 -1.96 6.13 -9.60
N PHE A 92 -1.61 5.59 -8.44
CA PHE A 92 -2.42 5.71 -7.24
C PHE A 92 -1.56 5.71 -5.97
N ASP A 93 -2.11 6.30 -4.92
CA ASP A 93 -1.47 6.39 -3.60
C ASP A 93 -2.53 6.23 -2.53
N LEU A 94 -2.65 5.02 -1.99
CA LEU A 94 -3.63 4.68 -0.96
C LEU A 94 -3.42 5.42 0.37
N THR A 95 -2.30 6.12 0.52
CA THR A 95 -1.90 6.79 1.76
C THR A 95 -1.75 8.30 1.60
N SER A 96 -2.25 8.88 0.51
CA SER A 96 -2.18 10.33 0.30
C SER A 96 -3.04 11.11 1.31
N GLU A 97 -4.03 10.45 1.93
CA GLU A 97 -4.94 11.05 2.91
C GLU A 97 -4.19 11.70 4.09
N GLN A 98 -3.01 11.19 4.49
CA GLN A 98 -2.19 11.75 5.57
C GLN A 98 -1.72 13.20 5.33
N PHE A 99 -1.83 13.69 4.10
CA PHE A 99 -1.45 15.05 3.74
C PHE A 99 -2.63 16.03 3.75
N GLY A 100 -3.86 15.55 3.97
CA GLY A 100 -5.07 16.36 3.94
C GLY A 100 -5.17 17.16 2.63
N ASP A 101 -5.26 18.49 2.74
CA ASP A 101 -5.37 19.40 1.59
C ASP A 101 -4.04 19.65 0.86
N LYS A 102 -2.91 19.15 1.38
CA LYS A 102 -1.60 19.38 0.76
C LYS A 102 -1.47 18.53 -0.51
N LYS A 103 -1.37 19.22 -1.65
CA LYS A 103 -1.13 18.59 -2.95
C LYS A 103 0.32 18.12 -3.05
N LEU A 104 0.48 16.81 -3.28
CA LEU A 104 1.76 16.21 -3.63
C LEU A 104 2.02 16.32 -5.14
N ASN A 105 3.29 16.40 -5.51
CA ASN A 105 3.72 16.35 -6.91
C ASN A 105 4.19 14.93 -7.24
N TYR A 106 3.44 14.22 -8.08
CA TYR A 106 3.73 12.85 -8.51
C TYR A 106 4.54 12.78 -9.83
N THR A 107 4.96 13.93 -10.38
CA THR A 107 5.73 14.04 -11.62
C THR A 107 7.24 13.97 -11.34
N ASP A 108 8.01 13.34 -12.24
CA ASP A 108 9.48 13.21 -12.17
C ASP A 108 10.03 12.69 -10.83
N CYS A 109 9.22 11.86 -10.13
CA CYS A 109 9.62 11.26 -8.87
C CYS A 109 10.65 10.14 -9.11
N PRO A 110 11.66 9.97 -8.24
CA PRO A 110 12.58 8.83 -8.32
C PRO A 110 11.90 7.52 -7.95
N GLU A 111 12.24 6.46 -8.69
CA GLU A 111 11.84 5.08 -8.34
C GLU A 111 12.42 4.69 -6.98
N GLN A 112 11.62 3.98 -6.18
CA GLN A 112 11.97 3.54 -4.83
C GLN A 112 12.07 2.02 -4.80
N PHE A 113 13.13 1.52 -4.19
CA PHE A 113 13.42 0.09 -4.16
C PHE A 113 13.17 -0.48 -2.76
N ARG A 114 12.50 -1.63 -2.72
CA ARG A 114 12.19 -2.34 -1.46
C ARG A 114 13.45 -2.67 -0.67
N GLU A 115 14.56 -2.98 -1.34
CA GLU A 115 15.85 -3.28 -0.73
C GLU A 115 16.35 -2.13 0.13
N THR A 116 16.24 -0.89 -0.35
CA THR A 116 16.63 0.32 0.39
C THR A 116 15.72 0.55 1.59
N HIS A 117 14.40 0.35 1.42
CA HIS A 117 13.45 0.58 2.50
C HIS A 117 13.50 -0.51 3.57
N PHE A 118 13.65 -1.78 3.18
CA PHE A 118 13.64 -2.94 4.08
C PHE A 118 15.02 -3.29 4.66
N ALA A 119 16.07 -2.55 4.29
CA ALA A 119 17.34 -2.57 5.01
C ALA A 119 17.17 -2.27 6.51
N LYS A 120 16.13 -1.50 6.87
CA LYS A 120 15.70 -1.34 8.27
C LYS A 120 14.75 -2.48 8.65
N GLU A 121 15.16 -3.30 9.61
CA GLU A 121 14.37 -4.43 10.07
C GLU A 121 12.96 -4.04 10.53
N GLU A 122 12.83 -2.91 11.21
CA GLU A 122 11.53 -2.39 11.66
C GLU A 122 10.52 -2.20 10.51
N LYS A 123 10.96 -1.66 9.37
CA LYS A 123 10.10 -1.50 8.19
C LYS A 123 9.68 -2.86 7.62
N ARG A 124 10.62 -3.81 7.56
CA ARG A 124 10.34 -5.18 7.11
C ARG A 124 9.30 -5.84 8.01
N GLN A 125 9.47 -5.79 9.33
CA GLN A 125 8.54 -6.37 10.30
C GLN A 125 7.13 -5.81 10.18
N ARG A 126 6.99 -4.49 9.99
CA ARG A 126 5.69 -3.86 9.79
C ARG A 126 5.03 -4.24 8.47
N TYR A 127 5.82 -4.33 7.40
CA TYR A 127 5.33 -4.82 6.12
C TYR A 127 4.79 -6.26 6.26
N GLU A 128 5.54 -7.16 6.90
CA GLU A 128 5.09 -8.54 7.12
C GLU A 128 3.83 -8.60 7.98
N LEU A 129 3.74 -7.75 9.02
CA LEU A 129 2.54 -7.64 9.84
C LEU A 129 1.32 -7.16 9.04
N LEU A 130 1.50 -6.10 8.24
CA LEU A 130 0.43 -5.56 7.40
C LEU A 130 -0.03 -6.60 6.38
N LYS A 131 0.92 -7.27 5.74
CA LYS A 131 0.68 -8.36 4.79
C LYS A 131 -0.12 -9.47 5.45
N ALA A 132 0.34 -10.02 6.57
CA ALA A 132 -0.36 -11.09 7.27
C ALA A 132 -1.82 -10.71 7.62
N ARG A 133 -2.05 -9.47 8.08
CA ARG A 133 -3.39 -8.97 8.41
C ARG A 133 -4.30 -8.79 7.20
N LEU A 134 -3.75 -8.40 6.05
CA LEU A 134 -4.50 -8.29 4.81
C LEU A 134 -4.88 -9.69 4.31
N PHE A 135 -3.93 -10.62 4.23
CA PHE A 135 -4.18 -11.98 3.75
C PHE A 135 -5.13 -12.77 4.66
N ALA A 136 -5.16 -12.49 5.96
CA ALA A 136 -6.15 -13.08 6.87
C ALA A 136 -7.59 -12.58 6.63
N ARG A 137 -7.77 -11.44 5.95
CA ARG A 137 -9.08 -10.85 5.62
C ARG A 137 -9.49 -11.08 4.18
N LEU A 138 -8.54 -11.31 3.28
CA LEU A 138 -8.86 -11.63 1.90
C LEU A 138 -9.67 -12.93 1.89
N PRO A 139 -10.79 -12.99 1.14
CA PRO A 139 -11.45 -14.26 0.92
C PRO A 139 -10.40 -15.21 0.36
N GLY A 140 -10.25 -16.39 0.99
CA GLY A 140 -9.33 -17.40 0.52
C GLY A 140 -9.56 -17.56 -0.98
N ILE A 141 -8.50 -17.42 -1.78
CA ILE A 141 -8.54 -18.04 -3.11
C ILE A 141 -8.81 -19.48 -2.74
N ALA A 142 -9.94 -20.04 -3.16
CA ALA A 142 -10.14 -21.46 -3.03
C ALA A 142 -8.84 -22.11 -3.48
N GLU A 143 -8.20 -22.89 -2.61
CA GLU A 143 -7.05 -23.73 -2.92
C GLU A 143 -7.42 -24.56 -4.16
N THR A 144 -7.15 -23.99 -5.32
CA THR A 144 -7.44 -24.62 -6.60
C THR A 144 -6.07 -24.68 -7.24
N GLU A 145 -5.59 -25.90 -7.40
CA GLU A 145 -4.30 -26.29 -7.98
C GLU A 145 -3.15 -26.66 -7.01
N LEU A 146 -3.46 -27.39 -5.93
CA LEU A 146 -2.50 -28.38 -5.37
C LEU A 146 -2.98 -29.85 -5.41
N GLN A 147 -4.00 -30.17 -6.23
CA GLN A 147 -4.43 -31.55 -6.49
C GLN A 147 -4.71 -31.84 -7.98
N ARG A 148 -3.87 -31.35 -8.90
CA ARG A 148 -3.80 -31.88 -10.27
C ARG A 148 -2.40 -32.42 -10.56
N GLY A 149 -2.21 -33.67 -10.16
CA GLY A 149 -0.96 -34.42 -10.15
C GLY A 149 -0.94 -35.11 -8.80
N GLU A 150 -1.55 -36.28 -8.64
CA GLU A 150 -1.10 -37.53 -9.24
C GLU A 150 -2.27 -38.36 -9.77
N CYS A 151 -2.35 -38.52 -11.09
CA CYS A 151 -2.91 -39.71 -11.74
C CYS A 151 -1.71 -40.42 -12.36
N GLY A 152 -1.42 -41.61 -11.84
CA GLY A 152 -0.31 -42.48 -12.23
C GLY A 152 -0.24 -43.67 -11.30
#